data_AF-A0A842TLF2-F1
#
_entry.id   AF-A0A842TLF2-F1
#
_cell.length_a   1.000
_cell.length_b   1.000
_cell.length_c   1.000
_cell.angle_alpha   90.00
_cell.angle_beta   90.00
_cell.angle_gamma   90.00
#
_symmetry.space_group_name_H-M   'P 1'
#
loop_
_entity.id
_entity.type
_entity.pdbx_description
1 polymer ?
#
loop_
_entity_poly.entity_id
_entity_poly.type
_entity_poly.pdbx_seq_one_letter_code
_entity_poly.pdbx_strand_id
1 'polypeptide(L)'
;MSNIADKIRNLKERVSELVEQVNSLKKQLETSSISLSEFKSKKESLQNELREILARIAEYKESADATPSTKKDSNLAEQSRDLMYYFQTEFDELTRARVYLSITLEKTFVITIDYSDYPERPKIMIPDSLMNKYGSLDSFLQKIPSYMNWDVNNPKKIYELITEIETVLINNYSADLDSIEQASIEYIENTKALISRLDRKARTELDVKNIDGTIEIYKSIIDLAYEIKDFKIVSDYTHKLDDLLRIVKKNK
;
A
#
# COMPACT_ATOMS: atom_id res chain seq x y z
N MET A 1 39.66 -32.75 6.96
CA MET A 1 38.90 -31.57 7.41
C MET A 1 38.33 -30.89 6.17
N SER A 2 37.10 -31.24 5.77
CA SER A 2 36.36 -30.46 4.76
C SER A 2 36.09 -29.11 5.38
N ASN A 3 36.78 -28.09 4.89
CA ASN A 3 36.89 -26.78 5.50
C ASN A 3 35.51 -26.12 5.54
N ILE A 4 35.06 -25.69 6.72
CA ILE A 4 33.78 -24.97 6.89
C ILE A 4 33.72 -23.76 5.92
N ALA A 5 34.87 -23.16 5.61
CA ALA A 5 34.99 -22.12 4.59
C ALA A 5 34.56 -22.58 3.18
N ASP A 6 34.87 -23.82 2.77
CA ASP A 6 34.44 -24.37 1.49
C ASP A 6 32.92 -24.60 1.47
N LYS A 7 32.32 -25.01 2.60
CA LYS A 7 30.86 -25.16 2.71
C LYS A 7 30.15 -23.81 2.60
N ILE A 8 30.67 -22.78 3.27
CA ILE A 8 30.12 -21.41 3.18
C ILE A 8 30.28 -20.86 1.77
N ARG A 9 31.42 -21.09 1.11
CA ARG A 9 31.63 -20.67 -0.29
C ARG A 9 30.60 -21.32 -1.22
N ASN A 10 30.41 -22.63 -1.13
CA ASN A 10 29.44 -23.35 -1.96
C ASN A 10 28.00 -22.86 -1.72
N LEU A 11 27.65 -22.53 -0.47
CA LEU A 11 26.34 -21.96 -0.15
C LEU A 11 26.17 -20.54 -0.73
N LYS A 12 27.22 -19.71 -0.73
CA LYS A 12 27.20 -18.39 -1.38
C LYS A 12 27.06 -18.49 -2.90
N GLU A 13 27.75 -19.45 -3.52
CA GLU A 13 27.59 -19.75 -4.95
C GLU A 13 26.14 -20.15 -5.24
N ARG A 14 25.56 -21.02 -4.42
CA ARG A 14 24.15 -21.41 -4.56
C ARG A 14 23.17 -20.25 -4.40
N VAL A 15 23.43 -19.31 -3.49
CA VAL A 15 22.63 -18.07 -3.39
C VAL A 15 22.67 -17.28 -4.70
N SER A 16 23.85 -17.15 -5.31
CA SER A 16 24.00 -16.45 -6.59
C SER A 16 23.22 -17.15 -7.71
N GLU A 17 23.30 -18.49 -7.79
CA GLU A 17 22.51 -19.29 -8.74
C GLU A 17 21.00 -19.13 -8.54
N LEU A 18 20.54 -19.04 -7.29
CA LEU A 18 19.11 -18.83 -6.99
C LEU A 18 18.64 -17.46 -7.46
N VAL A 19 19.46 -16.41 -7.30
CA VAL A 19 19.18 -15.08 -7.81
C VAL A 19 19.06 -15.10 -9.35
N GLU A 20 19.97 -15.78 -10.03
CA GLU A 20 19.91 -15.95 -11.49
C GLU A 20 18.65 -16.72 -11.93
N GLN A 21 18.25 -17.76 -11.20
CA GLN A 21 17.02 -18.51 -11.47
C GLN A 21 15.76 -17.65 -11.30
N VAL A 22 15.70 -16.80 -10.27
CA VAL A 22 14.60 -15.83 -10.07
C VAL A 22 14.54 -14.83 -11.23
N ASN A 23 15.69 -14.31 -11.67
CA ASN A 23 15.77 -13.39 -12.80
C ASN A 23 15.32 -14.05 -14.12
N SER A 24 15.72 -15.30 -14.35
CA SER A 24 15.27 -16.09 -15.50
C SER A 24 13.76 -16.34 -15.47
N LEU A 25 13.19 -16.67 -14.31
CA LEU A 25 11.74 -16.83 -14.14
C LEU A 25 10.97 -15.55 -14.42
N LYS A 26 11.52 -14.41 -14.02
CA LYS A 26 10.92 -13.10 -14.29
C LYS A 26 10.90 -12.81 -15.79
N LYS A 27 12.01 -13.05 -16.49
CA LYS A 27 12.08 -12.93 -17.95
C LYS A 27 11.10 -13.85 -18.65
N GLN A 28 10.93 -15.08 -18.16
CA GLN A 28 9.95 -16.04 -18.68
C GLN A 28 8.51 -15.55 -18.50
N LEU A 29 8.18 -14.95 -17.35
CA LEU A 29 6.88 -14.34 -17.11
C LEU A 29 6.64 -13.14 -18.05
N GLU A 30 7.64 -12.29 -18.24
CA GLU A 30 7.59 -11.14 -19.16
C GLU A 30 7.41 -11.58 -20.62
N THR A 31 8.04 -12.69 -21.03
CA THR A 31 7.84 -13.29 -22.36
C THR A 31 6.61 -14.20 -22.44
N SER A 32 5.76 -14.22 -21.41
CA SER A 32 4.56 -15.07 -21.32
C SER A 32 4.81 -16.57 -21.53
N SER A 33 6.05 -17.03 -21.31
CA SER A 33 6.43 -18.45 -21.47
C SER A 33 6.08 -19.29 -20.25
N ILE A 34 5.67 -18.67 -19.14
CA ILE A 34 5.09 -19.30 -17.96
C ILE A 34 3.88 -18.50 -17.49
N SER A 35 2.92 -19.16 -16.86
CA SER A 35 1.76 -18.51 -16.26
C SER A 35 2.12 -17.82 -14.94
N LEU A 36 1.28 -16.86 -14.52
CA LEU A 36 1.46 -16.15 -13.24
C LEU A 36 1.40 -17.09 -12.03
N SER A 37 0.57 -18.14 -12.07
CA SER A 37 0.47 -19.14 -11.01
C SER A 37 1.75 -19.99 -10.92
N GLU A 38 2.29 -20.42 -12.06
CA GLU A 38 3.57 -21.14 -12.11
C GLU A 38 4.75 -20.27 -11.64
N PHE A 39 4.77 -18.99 -12.03
CA PHE A 39 5.76 -18.04 -11.55
C PHE A 39 5.71 -17.90 -10.02
N LYS A 40 4.52 -17.71 -9.45
CA LYS A 40 4.33 -17.58 -8.00
C LYS A 40 4.82 -18.81 -7.25
N SER A 41 4.41 -20.01 -7.68
CA SER A 41 4.81 -21.27 -7.06
C SER A 41 6.33 -21.50 -7.12
N LYS A 42 6.97 -21.23 -8.27
CA LYS A 42 8.42 -21.37 -8.40
C LYS A 42 9.18 -20.33 -7.59
N LYS A 43 8.70 -19.07 -7.57
CA LYS A 43 9.28 -17.99 -6.74
C LYS A 43 9.23 -18.36 -5.25
N GLU A 44 8.10 -18.89 -4.78
CA GLU A 44 7.93 -19.33 -3.39
C GLU A 44 8.89 -20.48 -3.03
N SER A 45 9.06 -21.47 -3.93
CA SER A 45 10.04 -22.55 -3.74
C SER A 45 11.46 -22.03 -3.62
N LEU A 46 11.87 -21.09 -4.48
CA LEU A 46 13.22 -20.50 -4.46
C LEU A 46 13.44 -19.62 -3.23
N GLN A 47 12.41 -18.91 -2.76
CA GLN A 47 12.47 -18.15 -1.51
C GLN A 47 12.63 -19.07 -0.30
N ASN A 48 11.96 -20.21 -0.28
CA ASN A 48 12.12 -21.19 0.79
C ASN A 48 13.51 -21.83 0.78
N GLU A 49 14.05 -22.18 -0.40
CA GLU A 49 15.42 -22.68 -0.51
C GLU A 49 16.45 -21.64 -0.05
N LEU A 50 16.25 -20.37 -0.41
CA LEU A 50 17.11 -19.28 0.05
C LEU A 50 17.08 -19.15 1.59
N ARG A 51 15.89 -19.24 2.21
CA ARG A 51 15.75 -19.21 3.67
C ARG A 51 16.52 -20.35 4.34
N GLU A 52 16.43 -21.56 3.80
CA GLU A 52 17.16 -22.73 4.32
C GLU A 52 18.69 -22.58 4.19
N ILE A 53 19.15 -22.05 3.05
CA ILE A 53 20.57 -21.80 2.83
C ILE A 53 21.11 -20.76 3.81
N LEU A 54 20.37 -19.67 4.01
CA LEU A 54 20.75 -18.63 4.97
C LEU A 54 20.83 -19.17 6.40
N ALA A 55 19.89 -20.03 6.80
CA ALA A 55 19.93 -20.70 8.11
C ALA A 55 21.18 -21.58 8.26
N ARG A 56 21.51 -22.41 7.25
CA ARG A 56 22.71 -23.24 7.26
C ARG A 56 24.00 -22.42 7.29
N ILE A 57 24.04 -21.28 6.59
CA ILE A 57 25.19 -20.36 6.65
C ILE A 57 25.36 -19.83 8.08
N ALA A 58 24.28 -19.47 8.76
CA ALA A 58 24.34 -19.00 10.15
C ALA A 58 24.85 -20.11 11.09
N GLU A 59 24.30 -21.32 11.01
CA GLU A 59 24.70 -22.48 11.82
C GLU A 59 26.19 -22.84 11.64
N TYR A 60 26.67 -22.90 10.39
CA TYR A 60 28.07 -23.21 10.10
C TYR A 60 29.04 -22.11 10.57
N LYS A 61 28.55 -20.88 10.76
CA LYS A 61 29.35 -19.75 11.22
C LYS A 61 29.36 -19.60 12.74
N GLU A 62 28.29 -20.00 13.45
CA GLU A 62 28.32 -20.12 14.91
C GLU A 62 29.28 -21.22 15.38
N SER A 63 29.41 -22.29 14.58
CA SER A 63 30.28 -23.42 14.89
C SER A 63 31.75 -23.25 14.46
N ALA A 64 32.11 -22.11 13.84
CA ALA A 64 33.48 -21.76 13.50
C ALA A 64 33.85 -20.43 14.15
N ASP A 65 34.79 -20.42 15.11
CA ASP A 65 35.29 -19.21 15.79
C ASP A 65 35.57 -18.07 14.79
N ALA A 66 34.64 -17.12 14.73
CA ALA A 66 34.45 -16.27 13.56
C ALA A 66 35.45 -15.09 13.49
N THR A 67 36.22 -15.05 12.41
CA THR A 67 36.97 -13.84 11.99
C THR A 67 36.03 -12.64 11.73
N PRO A 68 36.50 -11.38 11.84
CA PRO A 68 35.66 -10.18 11.74
C PRO A 68 34.83 -10.08 10.45
N SER A 69 35.37 -10.52 9.30
CA SER A 69 34.63 -10.53 8.03
C SER A 69 33.45 -11.51 8.05
N THR A 70 33.60 -12.62 8.77
CA THR A 70 32.57 -13.68 8.88
C THR A 70 31.41 -13.23 9.76
N LYS A 71 31.68 -12.40 10.78
CA LYS A 71 30.67 -11.75 11.63
C LYS A 71 29.87 -10.70 10.86
N LYS A 72 30.53 -9.85 10.05
CA LYS A 72 29.83 -8.86 9.22
C LYS A 72 28.85 -9.53 8.26
N ASP A 73 29.30 -10.56 7.54
CA ASP A 73 28.44 -11.32 6.63
C ASP A 73 27.27 -12.01 7.35
N SER A 74 27.48 -12.47 8.58
CA SER A 74 26.42 -13.10 9.39
C SER A 74 25.34 -12.10 9.77
N ASN A 75 25.75 -10.92 10.23
CA ASN A 75 24.81 -9.85 10.59
C ASN A 75 23.99 -9.41 9.38
N LEU A 76 24.63 -9.26 8.21
CA LEU A 76 23.94 -8.91 6.96
C LEU A 76 22.89 -9.96 6.59
N ALA A 77 23.24 -11.25 6.61
CA ALA A 77 22.33 -12.34 6.32
C ALA A 77 21.14 -12.40 7.31
N GLU A 78 21.40 -12.13 8.60
CA GLU A 78 20.35 -12.01 9.62
C GLU A 78 19.39 -10.87 9.27
N GLN A 79 19.90 -9.68 8.91
CA GLN A 79 19.07 -8.54 8.50
C GLN A 79 18.20 -8.88 7.27
N SER A 80 18.77 -9.56 6.26
CA SER A 80 18.02 -9.99 5.08
C SER A 80 16.91 -10.97 5.44
N ARG A 81 17.21 -11.96 6.29
CA ARG A 81 16.24 -12.96 6.74
C ARG A 81 15.09 -12.32 7.50
N ASP A 82 15.38 -11.44 8.44
CA ASP A 82 14.36 -10.78 9.24
C ASP A 82 13.48 -9.91 8.33
N LEU A 83 14.08 -9.17 7.39
CA LEU A 83 13.32 -8.37 6.42
C LEU A 83 12.41 -9.22 5.53
N MET A 84 12.87 -10.40 5.08
CA MET A 84 12.06 -11.39 4.34
C MET A 84 10.95 -12.04 5.18
N TYR A 85 11.09 -12.04 6.50
CA TYR A 85 10.09 -12.60 7.40
C TYR A 85 8.94 -11.61 7.62
N TYR A 86 9.27 -10.34 7.85
CA TYR A 86 8.26 -9.31 8.15
C TYR A 86 7.61 -8.69 6.92
N PHE A 87 8.30 -8.64 5.78
CA PHE A 87 7.84 -7.90 4.62
C PHE A 87 7.90 -8.70 3.32
N GLN A 88 7.02 -8.36 2.39
CA GLN A 88 7.16 -8.76 1.00
C GLN A 88 8.37 -8.04 0.41
N THR A 89 9.37 -8.81 0.01
CA THR A 89 10.65 -8.30 -0.45
C THR A 89 11.14 -8.94 -1.74
N GLU A 90 11.90 -8.18 -2.50
CA GLU A 90 12.69 -8.64 -3.63
C GLU A 90 14.12 -8.15 -3.49
N PHE A 91 15.09 -9.05 -3.61
CA PHE A 91 16.50 -8.73 -3.44
C PHE A 91 17.17 -8.65 -4.80
N ASP A 92 17.84 -7.54 -5.07
CA ASP A 92 18.74 -7.43 -6.22
C ASP A 92 20.11 -8.05 -5.84
N GLU A 93 20.52 -7.82 -4.60
CA GLU A 93 21.67 -8.43 -3.93
C GLU A 93 21.27 -8.72 -2.47
N LEU A 94 22.05 -9.52 -1.73
CA LEU A 94 21.74 -9.88 -0.33
C LEU A 94 21.43 -8.65 0.55
N THR A 95 22.12 -7.54 0.30
CA THR A 95 22.03 -6.32 1.11
C THR A 95 21.22 -5.20 0.47
N ARG A 96 20.67 -5.42 -0.73
CA ARG A 96 19.84 -4.45 -1.43
C ARG A 96 18.47 -5.06 -1.71
N ALA A 97 17.47 -4.56 -0.98
CA ALA A 97 16.11 -5.06 -1.02
C ALA A 97 15.13 -3.98 -1.49
N ARG A 98 14.20 -4.38 -2.35
CA ARG A 98 12.96 -3.67 -2.64
C ARG A 98 11.88 -4.23 -1.72
N VAL A 99 11.33 -3.36 -0.89
CA VAL A 99 10.30 -3.68 0.10
C VAL A 99 8.96 -3.12 -0.37
N TYR A 100 7.95 -3.98 -0.43
CA TYR A 100 6.61 -3.62 -0.87
C TYR A 100 5.75 -3.33 0.36
N LEU A 101 5.38 -2.06 0.55
CA LEU A 101 4.57 -1.59 1.67
C LEU A 101 3.17 -1.22 1.19
N SER A 102 2.17 -2.02 1.57
CA SER A 102 0.76 -1.79 1.23
C SER A 102 0.09 -1.02 2.36
N ILE A 103 -0.02 0.30 2.18
CA ILE A 103 -0.51 1.23 3.20
C ILE A 103 -2.04 1.29 3.23
N THR A 104 -2.65 1.22 2.05
CA THR A 104 -4.10 1.05 1.89
C THR A 104 -4.39 -0.02 0.84
N LEU A 105 -5.66 -0.36 0.63
CA LEU A 105 -6.06 -1.30 -0.44
C LEU A 105 -5.61 -0.87 -1.85
N GLU A 106 -5.40 0.44 -2.06
CA GLU A 106 -5.08 1.02 -3.36
C GLU A 106 -3.66 1.61 -3.44
N LYS A 107 -2.99 1.80 -2.28
CA LYS A 107 -1.68 2.44 -2.22
C LYS A 107 -0.61 1.48 -1.71
N THR A 108 0.19 0.99 -2.66
CA THR A 108 1.42 0.25 -2.38
C THR A 108 2.64 1.08 -2.79
N PHE A 109 3.63 1.17 -1.91
CA PHE A 109 4.91 1.81 -2.18
C PHE A 109 6.01 0.75 -2.28
N VAL A 110 6.98 0.98 -3.18
CA VAL A 110 8.17 0.15 -3.29
C VAL A 110 9.35 0.96 -2.77
N ILE A 111 9.83 0.63 -1.57
CA ILE A 111 10.96 1.29 -0.93
C ILE A 111 12.21 0.46 -1.19
N THR A 112 13.27 1.06 -1.73
CA THR A 112 14.55 0.35 -1.86
C THR A 112 15.44 0.70 -0.69
N ILE A 113 16.01 -0.31 -0.05
CA ILE A 113 16.97 -0.15 1.04
C ILE A 113 18.26 -0.89 0.71
N ASP A 114 19.38 -0.19 0.87
CA ASP A 114 20.73 -0.73 0.70
C ASP A 114 21.47 -0.61 2.03
N TYR A 115 21.80 -1.76 2.62
CA TYR A 115 22.48 -1.90 3.90
C TYR A 115 23.78 -2.70 3.76
N SER A 116 24.45 -2.63 2.61
CA SER A 116 25.76 -3.25 2.38
C SER A 116 26.81 -2.87 3.43
N ASP A 117 26.67 -1.66 3.96
CA ASP A 117 27.61 -1.05 4.91
C ASP A 117 27.22 -1.27 6.38
N TYR A 118 26.16 -2.04 6.67
CA TYR A 118 25.73 -2.32 8.04
C TYR A 118 26.91 -2.78 8.93
N PRO A 119 27.08 -2.20 10.13
CA PRO A 119 26.10 -1.42 10.91
C PRO A 119 25.99 0.08 10.59
N GLU A 120 26.67 0.57 9.55
CA GLU A 120 26.48 1.95 9.08
C GLU A 120 25.04 2.20 8.63
N ARG A 121 24.65 3.48 8.65
CA ARG A 121 23.29 3.91 8.28
C ARG A 121 22.95 3.45 6.85
N PRO A 122 21.81 2.78 6.64
CA PRO A 122 21.45 2.31 5.31
C PRO A 122 21.07 3.47 4.37
N LYS A 123 21.20 3.22 3.07
CA LYS A 123 20.73 4.14 2.03
C LYS A 123 19.29 3.76 1.68
N ILE A 124 18.38 4.73 1.72
CA ILE A 124 16.97 4.54 1.39
C ILE A 124 16.66 5.29 0.11
N MET A 125 15.93 4.64 -0.80
CA MET A 125 15.34 5.27 -1.98
C MET A 125 13.83 5.10 -1.93
N ILE A 126 13.12 6.19 -2.17
CA ILE A 126 11.65 6.25 -2.16
C ILE A 126 11.13 6.57 -3.57
N PRO A 127 9.92 6.14 -3.94
CA PRO A 127 9.33 6.47 -5.23
C PRO A 127 9.01 7.97 -5.33
N ASP A 128 8.94 8.48 -6.57
CA ASP A 128 8.66 9.90 -6.86
C ASP A 128 7.34 10.38 -6.25
N SER A 129 6.36 9.49 -6.11
CA SER A 129 5.08 9.81 -5.45
C SER A 129 5.26 10.27 -4.00
N LEU A 130 6.21 9.67 -3.27
CA LEU A 130 6.57 10.10 -1.93
C LEU A 130 7.45 11.35 -1.96
N MET A 131 8.41 11.45 -2.88
CA MET A 131 9.19 12.68 -3.04
C MET A 131 8.30 13.89 -3.30
N ASN A 132 7.27 13.76 -4.12
CA ASN A 132 6.31 14.83 -4.39
C ASN A 132 5.47 15.19 -3.16
N LYS A 133 5.06 14.20 -2.34
CA LYS A 133 4.28 14.45 -1.12
C LYS A 133 5.09 15.11 -0.01
N TYR A 134 6.36 14.72 0.16
CA TYR A 134 7.23 15.22 1.24
C TYR A 134 8.21 16.31 0.79
N GLY A 135 8.24 16.64 -0.49
CA GLY A 135 9.13 17.63 -1.11
C GLY A 135 10.55 17.12 -1.37
N SER A 136 11.10 16.30 -0.47
CA SER A 136 12.43 15.70 -0.62
C SER A 136 12.56 14.39 0.17
N LEU A 137 13.59 13.60 -0.15
CA LEU A 137 13.97 12.43 0.64
C LEU A 137 14.33 12.82 2.09
N ASP A 138 15.09 13.90 2.28
CA ASP A 138 15.51 14.34 3.62
C ASP A 138 14.31 14.72 4.51
N SER A 139 13.35 15.46 3.95
CA SER A 139 12.11 15.82 4.65
C SER A 139 11.30 14.59 5.08
N PHE A 140 11.32 13.52 4.28
CA PHE A 140 10.69 12.25 4.62
C PHE A 140 11.46 11.54 5.74
N LEU A 141 12.79 11.42 5.60
CA LEU A 141 13.65 10.71 6.55
C LEU A 141 13.69 11.38 7.93
N GLN A 142 13.49 12.70 8.02
CA GLN A 142 13.34 13.42 9.28
C GLN A 142 12.16 12.92 10.13
N LYS A 143 11.16 12.27 9.52
CA LYS A 143 10.01 11.69 10.24
C LYS A 143 10.29 10.31 10.81
N ILE A 144 11.48 9.75 10.59
CA ILE A 144 11.85 8.39 10.98
C ILE A 144 12.90 8.46 12.11
N PRO A 145 12.51 8.32 13.38
CA PRO A 145 13.41 8.53 14.51
C PRO A 145 14.63 7.62 14.51
N SER A 146 14.47 6.34 14.14
CA SER A 146 15.59 5.39 14.06
C SER A 146 16.61 5.78 13.01
N TYR A 147 16.19 6.37 11.90
CA TYR A 147 17.08 6.84 10.84
C TYR A 147 17.88 8.08 11.27
N MET A 148 17.19 9.04 11.90
CA MET A 148 17.80 10.29 12.34
C MET A 148 18.82 10.07 13.46
N ASN A 149 18.49 9.19 14.41
CA ASN A 149 19.30 8.90 15.59
C ASN A 149 20.10 7.59 15.45
N TRP A 150 20.54 7.27 14.22
CA TRP A 150 21.26 6.02 13.95
C TRP A 150 22.57 5.95 14.74
N ASP A 151 22.71 4.94 15.60
CA ASP A 151 23.91 4.66 16.40
C ASP A 151 24.60 3.40 15.88
N VAL A 152 25.83 3.53 15.37
CA VAL A 152 26.61 2.41 14.81
C VAL A 152 27.01 1.38 15.87
N ASN A 153 27.07 1.78 17.15
CA ASN A 153 27.41 0.88 18.26
C ASN A 153 26.19 0.08 18.74
N ASN A 154 24.99 0.60 18.49
CA ASN A 154 23.73 -0.05 18.80
C ASN A 154 22.74 0.14 17.64
N PRO A 155 23.06 -0.43 16.45
CA PRO A 155 22.30 -0.18 15.24
C PRO A 155 20.91 -0.80 15.37
N LYS A 156 19.91 -0.07 14.89
CA LYS A 156 18.56 -0.61 14.76
C LYS A 156 18.54 -1.71 13.71
N LYS A 157 17.68 -2.71 13.91
CA LYS A 157 17.50 -3.77 12.91
C LYS A 157 16.86 -3.15 11.68
N ILE A 158 17.22 -3.66 10.50
CA ILE A 158 16.75 -3.10 9.22
C ILE A 158 15.21 -3.19 9.10
N TYR A 159 14.61 -4.28 9.58
CA TYR A 159 13.15 -4.42 9.56
C TYR A 159 12.45 -3.39 10.46
N GLU A 160 13.02 -3.02 11.62
CA GLU A 160 12.45 -2.01 12.53
C GLU A 160 12.39 -0.64 11.84
N LEU A 161 13.44 -0.29 11.09
CA LEU A 161 13.49 0.92 10.29
C LEU A 161 12.38 0.93 9.21
N ILE A 162 12.15 -0.20 8.55
CA ILE A 162 11.05 -0.34 7.58
C ILE A 162 9.68 -0.25 8.27
N THR A 163 9.51 -0.81 9.47
CA THR A 163 8.27 -0.68 10.25
C THR A 163 7.98 0.78 10.61
N GLU A 164 9.00 1.57 10.97
CA GLU A 164 8.82 3.01 11.21
C GLU A 164 8.42 3.76 9.93
N ILE A 165 9.04 3.44 8.78
CA ILE A 165 8.64 3.96 7.46
C ILE A 165 7.16 3.66 7.19
N GLU A 166 6.75 2.41 7.36
CA GLU A 166 5.37 1.97 7.16
C GLU A 166 4.41 2.74 8.09
N THR A 167 4.77 2.89 9.36
CA THR A 167 3.97 3.63 10.34
C THR A 167 3.79 5.11 9.95
N VAL A 168 4.85 5.78 9.50
CA VAL A 168 4.78 7.16 9.00
C VAL A 168 3.84 7.22 7.80
N LEU A 169 3.95 6.28 6.86
CA LEU A 169 3.08 6.26 5.69
C LEU A 169 1.61 6.00 6.07
N ILE A 170 1.33 5.01 6.93
CA ILE A 170 -0.03 4.74 7.44
C ILE A 170 -0.61 6.01 8.06
N ASN A 171 0.07 6.66 8.99
CA ASN A 171 -0.46 7.86 9.64
C ASN A 171 -0.74 9.00 8.65
N ASN A 172 0.12 9.18 7.64
CA ASN A 172 -0.07 10.22 6.64
C ASN A 172 -1.14 9.90 5.58
N TYR A 173 -1.55 8.65 5.41
CA TYR A 173 -2.57 8.25 4.43
C TYR A 173 -3.90 7.83 5.07
N SER A 174 -3.92 7.41 6.32
CA SER A 174 -5.14 7.22 7.12
C SER A 174 -5.78 8.57 7.45
N ALA A 175 -4.98 9.60 7.76
CA ALA A 175 -5.49 10.96 7.94
C ALA A 175 -6.16 11.53 6.66
N ASP A 176 -5.68 11.13 5.48
CA ASP A 176 -6.30 11.51 4.20
C ASP A 176 -7.66 10.80 4.03
N LEU A 177 -7.81 9.53 4.44
CA LEU A 177 -9.08 8.79 4.36
C LEU A 177 -10.16 9.39 5.26
N ASP A 178 -9.82 9.71 6.51
CA ASP A 178 -10.77 10.35 7.43
C ASP A 178 -11.25 11.71 6.90
N SER A 179 -10.35 12.48 6.28
CA SER A 179 -10.72 13.77 5.69
C SER A 179 -11.65 13.64 4.48
N ILE A 180 -11.44 12.61 3.64
CA ILE A 180 -12.29 12.31 2.48
C ILE A 180 -13.65 11.81 2.95
N GLU A 181 -13.68 10.95 3.98
CA GLU A 181 -14.93 10.46 4.57
C GLU A 181 -15.74 11.61 5.16
N GLN A 182 -15.11 12.51 5.94
CA GLN A 182 -15.79 13.69 6.49
C GLN A 182 -16.32 14.62 5.40
N ALA A 183 -15.54 14.89 4.35
CA ALA A 183 -16.01 15.70 3.23
C ALA A 183 -17.20 15.04 2.49
N SER A 184 -17.20 13.70 2.36
CA SER A 184 -18.31 12.95 1.79
C SER A 184 -19.56 13.01 2.68
N ILE A 185 -19.40 12.89 4.00
CA ILE A 185 -20.50 13.04 4.96
C ILE A 185 -21.10 14.45 4.86
N GLU A 186 -20.26 15.48 4.91
CA GLU A 186 -20.70 16.88 4.81
C GLU A 186 -21.43 17.16 3.49
N TYR A 187 -20.93 16.63 2.36
CA TYR A 187 -21.61 16.73 1.07
C TYR A 187 -23.01 16.09 1.09
N ILE A 188 -23.13 14.87 1.65
CA ILE A 188 -24.40 14.16 1.76
C ILE A 188 -25.38 14.93 2.66
N GLU A 189 -24.92 15.44 3.80
CA GLU A 189 -25.74 16.21 4.73
C GLU A 189 -26.24 17.52 4.11
N ASN A 190 -25.35 18.27 3.45
CA ASN A 190 -25.70 19.50 2.73
C ASN A 190 -26.70 19.24 1.61
N THR A 191 -26.53 18.16 0.86
CA THR A 191 -27.47 17.76 -0.21
C THR A 191 -28.84 17.39 0.38
N LYS A 192 -28.89 16.64 1.48
CA LYS A 192 -30.14 16.32 2.19
C LYS A 192 -30.84 17.57 2.74
N ALA A 193 -30.08 18.54 3.25
CA ALA A 193 -30.62 19.82 3.69
C ALA A 193 -31.18 20.65 2.52
N LEU A 194 -30.57 20.58 1.34
CA LEU A 194 -31.09 21.19 0.11
C LEU A 194 -32.38 20.51 -0.36
N ILE A 195 -32.41 19.17 -0.42
CA ILE A 195 -33.63 18.39 -0.73
C ILE A 195 -34.77 18.79 0.22
N SER A 196 -34.50 18.93 1.51
CA SER A 196 -35.51 19.33 2.50
C SER A 196 -36.06 20.73 2.26
N ARG A 197 -35.21 21.67 1.81
CA ARG A 197 -35.63 23.02 1.43
C ARG A 197 -36.48 23.00 0.16
N LEU A 198 -36.10 22.20 -0.82
CA LEU A 198 -36.85 22.00 -2.06
C LEU A 198 -38.22 21.37 -1.80
N ASP A 199 -38.34 20.36 -0.92
CA ASP A 199 -39.65 19.78 -0.58
C ASP A 199 -40.59 20.82 0.01
N ARG A 200 -40.10 21.68 0.93
CA ARG A 200 -40.89 22.78 1.47
C ARG A 200 -41.35 23.74 0.39
N LYS A 201 -40.44 24.10 -0.54
CA LYS A 201 -40.78 24.97 -1.68
C LYS A 201 -41.83 24.32 -2.58
N ALA A 202 -41.69 23.03 -2.89
CA ALA A 202 -42.64 22.29 -3.71
C ALA A 202 -44.05 22.31 -3.12
N ARG A 203 -44.17 22.18 -1.78
CA ARG A 203 -45.46 22.29 -1.06
C ARG A 203 -46.06 23.69 -1.21
N THR A 204 -45.27 24.75 -1.05
CA THR A 204 -45.73 26.12 -1.25
C THR A 204 -46.20 26.37 -2.68
N GLU A 205 -45.48 25.88 -3.69
CA GLU A 205 -45.91 25.97 -5.09
C GLU A 205 -47.22 25.22 -5.34
N LEU A 206 -47.38 24.05 -4.69
CA LEU A 206 -48.61 23.26 -4.80
C LEU A 206 -49.81 23.98 -4.15
N ASP A 207 -49.62 24.65 -3.00
CA ASP A 207 -50.65 25.42 -2.31
C ASP A 207 -51.18 26.58 -3.17
N VAL A 208 -50.29 27.24 -3.93
CA VAL A 208 -50.68 28.27 -4.90
C VAL A 208 -51.07 27.71 -6.28
N LYS A 209 -51.20 26.38 -6.40
CA LYS A 209 -51.56 25.65 -7.62
C LYS A 209 -50.59 25.88 -8.80
N ASN A 210 -49.34 26.22 -8.53
CA ASN A 210 -48.29 26.32 -9.55
C ASN A 210 -47.70 24.93 -9.87
N ILE A 211 -48.42 24.16 -10.68
CA ILE A 211 -48.08 22.77 -10.96
C ILE A 211 -46.75 22.61 -11.71
N ASP A 212 -46.47 23.49 -12.68
CA ASP A 212 -45.22 23.43 -13.45
C ASP A 212 -44.01 23.70 -12.54
N GLY A 213 -44.14 24.65 -11.60
CA GLY A 213 -43.13 24.91 -10.58
C GLY A 213 -42.86 23.70 -9.68
N THR A 214 -43.92 23.02 -9.22
CA THR A 214 -43.79 21.79 -8.42
C THR A 214 -43.09 20.66 -9.20
N ILE A 215 -43.39 20.49 -10.49
CA ILE A 215 -42.77 19.48 -11.36
C ILE A 215 -41.25 19.67 -11.42
N GLU A 216 -40.79 20.89 -11.70
CA GLU A 216 -39.36 21.19 -11.82
C GLU A 216 -38.61 21.01 -10.49
N ILE A 217 -39.26 21.35 -9.37
CA ILE A 217 -38.68 21.10 -8.05
C ILE A 217 -38.56 19.60 -7.77
N TYR A 218 -39.58 18.79 -8.08
CA TYR A 218 -39.51 17.34 -7.89
C TYR A 218 -38.43 16.67 -8.74
N LYS A 219 -38.25 17.10 -10.00
CA LYS A 219 -37.13 16.65 -10.83
C LYS A 219 -35.78 16.97 -10.18
N SER A 220 -35.61 18.21 -9.72
CA SER A 220 -34.38 18.65 -9.04
C SER A 220 -34.08 17.82 -7.78
N ILE A 221 -35.12 17.46 -7.00
CA ILE A 221 -34.97 16.58 -5.84
C ILE A 221 -34.52 15.17 -6.26
N ILE A 222 -35.10 14.62 -7.33
CA ILE A 222 -34.74 13.29 -7.84
C ILE A 222 -33.28 13.27 -8.29
N ASP A 223 -32.83 14.28 -9.04
CA ASP A 223 -31.45 14.38 -9.53
C ASP A 223 -30.46 14.44 -8.36
N LEU A 224 -30.69 15.32 -7.38
CA LEU A 224 -29.86 15.42 -6.17
C LEU A 224 -29.85 14.12 -5.36
N ALA A 225 -30.99 13.41 -5.28
CA ALA A 225 -31.08 12.14 -4.58
C ALA A 225 -30.29 11.02 -5.30
N TYR A 226 -30.25 11.04 -6.64
CA TYR A 226 -29.42 10.14 -7.42
C TYR A 226 -27.92 10.39 -7.20
N GLU A 227 -27.49 11.65 -7.12
CA GLU A 227 -26.09 12.01 -6.86
C GLU A 227 -25.57 11.41 -5.55
N ILE A 228 -26.39 11.46 -4.49
CA ILE A 228 -26.05 10.87 -3.18
C ILE A 228 -26.47 9.41 -3.03
N LYS A 229 -26.99 8.78 -4.09
CA LYS A 229 -27.45 7.39 -4.13
C LYS A 229 -28.54 7.06 -3.07
N ASP A 230 -29.38 8.03 -2.72
CA ASP A 230 -30.53 7.81 -1.83
C ASP A 230 -31.75 7.36 -2.63
N PHE A 231 -31.75 6.09 -3.03
CA PHE A 231 -32.76 5.51 -3.92
C PHE A 231 -34.17 5.50 -3.32
N LYS A 232 -34.30 5.60 -1.99
CA LYS A 232 -35.59 5.74 -1.34
C LYS A 232 -36.22 7.10 -1.67
N ILE A 233 -35.45 8.18 -1.52
CA ILE A 233 -35.91 9.53 -1.91
C ILE A 233 -36.23 9.57 -3.40
N VAL A 234 -35.37 8.99 -4.25
CA VAL A 234 -35.64 8.89 -5.69
C VAL A 234 -37.01 8.25 -5.95
N SER A 235 -37.29 7.09 -5.36
CA SER A 235 -38.56 6.37 -5.53
C SER A 235 -39.75 7.21 -5.06
N ASP A 236 -39.66 7.80 -3.86
CA ASP A 236 -40.74 8.57 -3.25
C ASP A 236 -41.13 9.78 -4.11
N TYR A 237 -40.14 10.54 -4.62
CA TYR A 237 -40.41 11.73 -5.44
C TYR A 237 -40.77 11.40 -6.88
N THR A 238 -40.29 10.27 -7.42
CA THR A 238 -40.76 9.78 -8.73
C THR A 238 -42.25 9.47 -8.70
N HIS A 239 -42.74 8.79 -7.65
CA HIS A 239 -44.18 8.54 -7.49
C HIS A 239 -44.99 9.83 -7.35
N LYS A 240 -44.53 10.79 -6.53
CA LYS A 240 -45.20 12.09 -6.40
C LYS A 240 -45.27 12.84 -7.74
N LEU A 241 -44.20 12.79 -8.52
CA LEU A 241 -44.14 13.40 -9.85
C LEU A 241 -45.12 12.73 -10.82
N ASP A 242 -45.17 11.40 -10.85
CA ASP A 242 -46.10 10.65 -11.69
C ASP A 242 -47.56 10.97 -11.36
N ASP A 243 -47.90 11.04 -10.07
CA ASP A 243 -49.24 11.40 -9.62
C ASP A 243 -49.63 12.82 -10.06
N LEU A 244 -48.71 13.77 -9.94
CA LEU A 244 -48.90 15.15 -10.38
C LEU A 244 -49.12 15.24 -11.90
N LEU A 245 -48.33 14.51 -12.69
CA LEU A 245 -48.45 14.46 -14.15
C LEU A 245 -49.78 13.84 -14.60
N ARG A 246 -50.32 12.86 -13.86
CA ARG A 246 -51.66 12.29 -14.12
C ARG A 246 -52.76 13.33 -13.91
N ILE A 247 -52.65 14.20 -12.91
CA ILE A 247 -53.61 15.29 -12.66
C ILE A 247 -53.58 16.28 -13.82
N VAL A 248 -52.40 16.70 -14.26
CA VAL A 248 -52.24 17.62 -15.40
C VAL A 248 -52.87 17.06 -16.68
N LYS A 249 -52.68 15.76 -16.95
CA LYS A 249 -53.27 15.09 -18.12
C LYS A 249 -54.79 15.01 -18.09
N LYS A 250 -55.41 14.93 -16.91
CA LYS A 250 -56.88 14.87 -16.78
C LYS A 250 -57.58 16.22 -16.94
N ASN A 251 -56.83 17.32 -16.76
CA ASN A 251 -57.35 18.69 -16.84
C ASN A 251 -57.10 19.35 -18.20
N LYS A 252 -56.49 18.64 -19.16
CA LYS A 252 -56.36 19.03 -20.57
C LYS A 252 -57.40 18.29 -21.40
#